data_AF-A0A2P1DML5-F1
#
_entry.id   AF-A0A2P1DML5-F1
#
_cell.length_a   1.000
_cell.length_b   1.000
_cell.length_c   1.000
_cell.angle_alpha   90.00
_cell.angle_beta   90.00
_cell.angle_gamma   90.00
#
_symmetry.space_group_name_H-M   'P 1'
#
loop_
_entity.id
_entity.type
_entity.pdbx_description
1 polymer ?
#
loop_
_entity_poly.entity_id
_entity_poly.type
_entity_poly.pdbx_seq_one_letter_code
_entity_poly.pdbx_strand_id
1 'polypeptide(L)'
;MKFSCTVLYSGSKGNFSVNFSTITPKKPNSALRKVARVRLTSKYEITAYIPGIDHNLQEHSVVLVRGGRVKDLPGVKYHIIRGILDAVSVKNRKQGRSNKIMNLFHTHVTPKYVPTIQQLTRNARQPIRKRKKSPALRGCPQRKGVCARVYVRLVWIRS
;
A
#
# COMPACT_ATOMS: atom_id res chain seq x y z
N MET A 1 19.08 -3.82 25.75
CA MET A 1 19.58 -5.21 25.59
C MET A 1 20.02 -5.41 24.15
N LYS A 2 21.32 -5.29 23.87
CA LYS A 2 21.92 -5.50 22.54
C LYS A 2 22.42 -6.95 22.49
N PHE A 3 21.87 -7.77 21.59
CA PHE A 3 22.43 -9.09 21.32
C PHE A 3 23.68 -8.92 20.44
N SER A 4 24.85 -9.04 21.04
CA SER A 4 26.12 -9.25 20.35
C SER A 4 26.22 -10.72 19.96
N CYS A 5 26.20 -11.04 18.67
CA CYS A 5 26.59 -12.37 18.21
C CYS A 5 28.11 -12.36 18.01
N THR A 6 28.84 -12.79 19.03
CA THR A 6 30.30 -13.00 18.98
C THR A 6 30.54 -14.36 18.33
N VAL A 7 30.93 -14.37 17.05
CA VAL A 7 31.48 -15.57 16.43
C VAL A 7 32.98 -15.56 16.71
N LEU A 8 33.41 -16.33 17.71
CA LEU A 8 34.83 -16.63 17.94
C LEU A 8 35.30 -17.61 16.86
N TYR A 9 36.03 -17.14 15.86
CA TYR A 9 36.90 -18.01 15.06
C TYR A 9 38.32 -17.90 15.62
N SER A 10 38.77 -18.95 16.28
CA SER A 10 40.17 -19.17 16.63
C SER A 10 40.94 -19.56 15.37
N GLY A 11 41.89 -18.73 14.93
CA GLY A 11 42.73 -19.03 13.76
C GLY A 11 43.78 -17.97 13.44
N SER A 12 44.97 -18.17 14.00
CA SER A 12 46.33 -17.88 13.48
C SER A 12 46.60 -16.72 12.49
N LYS A 13 47.36 -15.73 12.97
CA LYS A 13 48.40 -14.90 12.30
C LYS A 13 48.01 -14.02 11.09
N GLY A 14 48.12 -12.70 11.30
CA GLY A 14 48.31 -11.69 10.24
C GLY A 14 47.72 -10.33 10.59
N ASN A 15 48.57 -9.32 10.87
CA ASN A 15 48.14 -7.94 11.08
C ASN A 15 47.68 -7.31 9.76
N PHE A 16 46.37 -7.31 9.51
CA PHE A 16 45.73 -6.47 8.49
C PHE A 16 44.47 -5.85 9.13
N SER A 17 44.57 -4.62 9.62
CA SER A 17 43.44 -3.89 10.21
C SER A 17 42.57 -3.30 9.11
N VAL A 18 41.64 -4.10 8.59
CA VAL A 18 40.59 -3.61 7.68
C VAL A 18 39.54 -2.86 8.52
N ASN A 19 39.54 -1.54 8.46
CA ASN A 19 38.54 -0.70 9.12
C ASN A 19 37.16 -0.94 8.49
N PHE A 20 36.34 -1.80 9.10
CA PHE A 20 34.95 -1.97 8.71
C PHE A 20 34.10 -0.86 9.33
N SER A 21 33.80 0.18 8.55
CA SER A 21 32.79 1.17 8.93
C SER A 21 31.41 0.52 8.81
N THR A 22 30.79 0.22 9.95
CA THR A 22 29.41 -0.24 10.03
C THR A 22 28.48 0.92 9.65
N ILE A 23 28.23 1.10 8.34
CA ILE A 23 27.05 1.83 7.88
C ILE A 23 25.83 1.05 8.37
N THR A 24 25.21 1.53 9.44
CA THR A 24 23.93 0.98 9.91
C THR A 24 22.94 1.05 8.73
N PRO A 25 22.45 -0.09 8.21
CA PRO A 25 21.50 -0.04 7.12
C PRO A 25 20.25 0.64 7.66
N LYS A 26 19.71 1.62 6.93
CA LYS A 26 18.47 2.33 7.28
C LYS A 26 17.25 1.42 7.03
N LYS A 27 17.22 0.29 7.75
CA LYS A 27 16.20 -0.79 7.82
C LYS A 27 15.88 -1.50 6.50
N PRO A 28 15.28 -2.69 6.60
CA PRO A 28 13.92 -2.71 6.11
C PRO A 28 12.94 -3.11 7.22
N ASN A 29 11.87 -2.33 7.32
CA ASN A 29 10.90 -2.28 8.41
C ASN A 29 10.26 -3.64 8.76
N SER A 30 10.73 -4.30 9.82
CA SER A 30 9.94 -5.30 10.53
C SER A 30 8.83 -4.57 11.30
N ALA A 31 7.60 -4.66 10.81
CA ALA A 31 6.44 -4.03 11.41
C ALA A 31 5.23 -4.98 11.39
N LEU A 32 4.48 -4.97 12.49
CA LEU A 32 3.19 -5.64 12.57
C LEU A 32 2.15 -4.81 11.80
N ARG A 33 1.51 -5.42 10.80
CA ARG A 33 0.49 -4.76 9.97
C ARG A 33 -0.86 -5.45 10.13
N LYS A 34 -1.90 -4.67 10.41
CA LYS A 34 -3.28 -5.15 10.58
C LYS A 34 -3.91 -5.40 9.20
N VAL A 35 -4.39 -6.61 8.97
CA VAL A 35 -4.87 -7.08 7.65
C VAL A 35 -6.15 -7.90 7.84
N ALA A 36 -7.07 -7.81 6.88
CA ALA A 36 -8.28 -8.64 6.85
C ALA A 36 -8.32 -9.47 5.57
N ARG A 37 -8.81 -10.71 5.68
CA ARG A 37 -9.37 -11.43 4.53
C ARG A 37 -10.81 -10.99 4.37
N VAL A 38 -11.15 -10.56 3.16
CA VAL A 38 -12.48 -10.06 2.83
C VAL A 38 -13.01 -10.84 1.64
N ARG A 39 -14.22 -11.37 1.78
CA ARG A 39 -14.97 -11.98 0.68
C ARG A 39 -15.83 -10.90 0.04
N LEU A 40 -15.49 -10.51 -1.18
CA LEU A 40 -16.25 -9.50 -1.93
C LEU A 40 -17.60 -10.05 -2.40
N THR A 41 -18.53 -9.16 -2.72
CA THR A 41 -19.77 -9.54 -3.42
C THR A 41 -19.52 -10.20 -4.78
N SER A 42 -18.35 -9.95 -5.38
CA SER A 42 -17.87 -10.66 -6.58
C SER A 42 -17.52 -12.14 -6.34
N LYS A 43 -17.66 -12.66 -5.12
CA LYS A 43 -17.19 -13.97 -4.65
C LYS A 43 -15.67 -14.14 -4.55
N TYR A 44 -14.86 -13.15 -4.97
CA TYR A 44 -13.42 -13.18 -4.76
C TYR A 44 -13.06 -12.97 -3.30
N GLU A 45 -12.14 -13.79 -2.81
CA GLU A 45 -11.46 -13.56 -1.54
C GLU A 45 -10.20 -12.74 -1.77
N ILE A 46 -10.09 -11.64 -1.03
CA ILE A 46 -8.97 -10.73 -1.12
C ILE A 46 -8.36 -10.49 0.25
N THR A 47 -7.08 -10.15 0.24
CA THR A 47 -6.39 -9.64 1.43
C THR A 47 -6.36 -8.12 1.35
N ALA A 48 -6.95 -7.46 2.35
CA ALA A 48 -7.07 -6.01 2.40
C ALA A 48 -6.40 -5.45 3.65
N TYR A 49 -5.69 -4.33 3.49
CA TYR A 49 -5.03 -3.64 4.60
C TYR A 49 -6.01 -2.75 5.36
N ILE A 50 -5.91 -2.77 6.68
CA ILE A 50 -6.70 -1.93 7.58
C ILE A 50 -5.87 -0.68 7.92
N PRO A 51 -6.29 0.52 7.47
CA PRO A 51 -5.56 1.74 7.79
C PRO A 51 -5.84 2.20 9.23
N GLY A 52 -4.87 2.95 9.77
CA GLY A 52 -4.94 3.52 11.12
C GLY A 52 -4.37 2.61 12.20
N ILE A 53 -4.41 3.11 13.44
CA ILE A 53 -3.88 2.38 14.61
C ILE A 53 -4.91 1.32 15.01
N ASP A 54 -6.14 1.70 15.37
CA ASP A 54 -7.13 0.77 15.93
C ASP A 54 -8.33 0.52 15.05
N HIS A 55 -8.83 -0.72 15.05
CA HIS A 55 -10.02 -1.15 14.33
C HIS A 55 -10.92 -2.00 15.22
N ASN A 56 -12.21 -1.92 14.96
CA ASN A 56 -13.25 -2.73 15.61
C ASN A 56 -13.81 -3.81 14.65
N LEU A 57 -13.07 -4.14 13.59
CA LEU A 57 -13.55 -5.10 12.59
C LEU A 57 -13.37 -6.52 13.14
N GLN A 58 -14.47 -7.25 13.15
CA GLN A 58 -14.54 -8.65 13.55
C GLN A 58 -14.82 -9.53 12.32
N GLU A 59 -14.99 -10.82 12.56
CA GLU A 59 -15.54 -11.72 11.57
C GLU A 59 -16.98 -11.30 11.23
N HIS A 60 -17.39 -11.53 9.99
CA HIS A 60 -18.69 -11.12 9.44
C HIS A 60 -18.97 -9.61 9.35
N SER A 61 -18.06 -8.75 9.84
CA SER A 61 -18.20 -7.30 9.65
C SER A 61 -18.19 -6.95 8.16
N VAL A 62 -19.08 -6.04 7.79
CA VAL A 62 -19.30 -5.60 6.43
C VAL A 62 -18.44 -4.37 6.15
N VAL A 63 -17.62 -4.45 5.11
CA VAL A 63 -16.62 -3.41 4.80
C VAL A 63 -16.65 -3.00 3.34
N LEU A 64 -16.24 -1.76 3.09
CA LEU A 64 -16.04 -1.23 1.76
C LEU A 64 -14.55 -1.23 1.42
N VAL A 65 -14.20 -1.78 0.26
CA VAL A 65 -12.81 -1.98 -0.16
C VAL A 65 -12.51 -1.15 -1.40
N ARG A 66 -11.34 -0.49 -1.40
CA ARG A 66 -10.76 0.20 -2.55
C ARG A 66 -9.48 -0.46 -3.04
N GLY A 67 -9.16 -0.25 -4.32
CA GLY A 67 -7.87 -0.64 -4.88
C GLY A 67 -6.73 0.26 -4.40
N GLY A 68 -5.59 -0.33 -4.08
CA GLY A 68 -4.37 0.41 -3.71
C GLY A 68 -3.29 -0.54 -3.20
N ARG A 69 -2.07 -0.42 -3.72
CA ARG A 69 -0.94 -1.27 -3.28
C ARG A 69 -0.36 -0.70 -2.00
N VAL A 70 -0.21 -1.55 -0.99
CA VAL A 70 0.53 -1.20 0.22
C VAL A 70 2.02 -1.41 -0.07
N LYS A 71 2.83 -0.37 0.11
CA LYS A 71 4.28 -0.41 -0.20
C LYS A 71 5.01 -1.48 0.63
N ASP A 72 4.62 -1.64 1.89
CA ASP A 72 5.30 -2.55 2.83
C ASP A 72 4.84 -4.00 2.73
N LEU A 73 3.67 -4.27 2.15
CA LEU A 73 3.06 -5.60 2.15
C LEU A 73 3.01 -6.18 0.73
N PRO A 74 3.94 -7.09 0.37
CA PRO A 74 3.84 -7.78 -0.91
C PRO A 74 2.55 -8.62 -0.97
N GLY A 75 1.85 -8.56 -2.10
CA GLY A 75 0.58 -9.28 -2.33
C GLY A 75 -0.68 -8.56 -1.84
N VAL A 76 -0.58 -7.52 -1.00
CA VAL A 76 -1.75 -6.76 -0.52
C VAL A 76 -2.02 -5.57 -1.45
N LYS A 77 -3.05 -5.71 -2.29
CA LYS A 77 -3.43 -4.76 -3.35
C LYS A 77 -4.69 -3.95 -3.03
N TYR A 78 -5.25 -4.11 -1.84
CA TYR A 78 -6.53 -3.53 -1.45
C TYR A 78 -6.45 -2.89 -0.07
N HIS A 79 -7.23 -1.83 0.11
CA HIS A 79 -7.40 -1.13 1.37
C HIS A 79 -8.86 -1.13 1.78
N ILE A 80 -9.13 -1.31 3.06
CA ILE A 80 -10.44 -1.06 3.63
C ILE A 80 -10.62 0.45 3.79
N ILE A 81 -11.78 0.96 3.39
CA ILE A 81 -12.20 2.33 3.62
C ILE A 81 -12.79 2.42 5.03
N ARG A 82 -12.38 3.44 5.78
CA ARG A 82 -12.88 3.72 7.13
C ARG A 82 -13.89 4.85 7.08
N GLY A 83 -14.79 4.87 8.06
CA GLY A 83 -15.86 5.85 8.19
C GLY A 83 -17.15 5.49 7.44
N ILE A 84 -17.26 4.25 6.93
CA ILE A 84 -18.42 3.77 6.16
C ILE A 84 -18.68 2.30 6.55
N LEU A 85 -19.95 1.91 6.68
CA LEU A 85 -20.39 0.59 7.18
C LEU A 85 -19.83 0.32 8.59
N ASP A 86 -19.44 -0.93 8.90
CA ASP A 86 -18.95 -1.33 10.23
C ASP A 86 -17.51 -0.85 10.51
N ALA A 87 -16.84 -0.31 9.48
CA ALA A 87 -15.49 0.21 9.58
C ALA A 87 -15.49 1.60 10.24
N VAL A 88 -15.57 1.65 11.57
CA VAL A 88 -15.59 2.90 12.36
C VAL A 88 -14.36 3.77 12.09
N SER A 89 -14.56 5.08 12.10
CA SER A 89 -13.52 6.11 12.03
C SER A 89 -12.51 6.03 13.19
N VAL A 90 -11.26 6.41 12.93
CA VAL A 90 -10.19 6.39 13.94
C VAL A 90 -10.41 7.54 14.94
N LYS A 91 -10.55 7.20 16.23
CA LYS A 91 -10.74 8.16 17.33
C LYS A 91 -9.51 9.08 17.47
N ASN A 92 -9.72 10.31 17.96
CA ASN A 92 -8.67 11.29 18.30
C ASN A 92 -7.72 11.72 17.16
N ARG A 93 -8.01 11.39 15.90
CA ARG A 93 -7.24 11.87 14.76
C ARG A 93 -7.69 13.27 14.34
N LYS A 94 -6.93 14.32 14.69
CA LYS A 94 -7.23 15.72 14.32
C LYS A 94 -6.84 16.09 12.88
N GLN A 95 -5.76 15.52 12.34
CA GLN A 95 -5.22 15.85 11.00
C GLN A 95 -5.47 14.75 9.95
N GLY A 96 -5.72 15.14 8.70
CA GLY A 96 -5.94 14.22 7.57
C GLY A 96 -7.34 13.60 7.53
N ARG A 97 -8.33 14.23 8.16
CA ARG A 97 -9.75 14.02 7.85
C ARG A 97 -10.04 14.69 6.51
N SER A 98 -10.74 14.02 5.61
CA SER A 98 -11.11 14.59 4.32
C SER A 98 -12.17 15.68 4.51
N ASN A 99 -11.73 16.91 4.78
CA ASN A 99 -12.54 18.11 4.60
C ASN A 99 -12.03 18.83 3.35
N LYS A 100 -12.81 18.78 2.27
CA LYS A 100 -12.71 19.79 1.21
C LYS A 100 -14.07 19.95 0.51
N ILE A 101 -14.91 20.77 1.14
CA ILE A 101 -16.00 21.49 0.48
C ILE A 101 -15.38 22.80 -0.04
N MET A 102 -15.56 23.07 -1.34
CA MET A 102 -15.19 24.27 -2.14
C MET A 102 -13.66 24.54 -2.31
N ASN A 103 -13.12 24.96 -3.47
CA ASN A 103 -13.63 25.95 -4.42
C ASN A 103 -13.63 25.47 -5.88
N LEU A 104 -14.76 25.74 -6.51
CA LEU A 104 -14.97 25.89 -7.95
C LEU A 104 -14.29 27.19 -8.42
N PHE A 105 -13.95 27.25 -9.71
CA PHE A 105 -13.43 28.39 -10.48
C PHE A 105 -11.95 28.74 -10.34
N HIS A 106 -11.18 28.36 -11.36
CA HIS A 106 -10.37 29.29 -12.17
C HIS A 106 -10.38 28.79 -13.62
N THR A 107 -11.10 29.50 -14.48
CA THR A 107 -11.08 29.34 -15.94
C THR A 107 -9.86 30.07 -16.49
N HIS A 108 -8.75 29.35 -16.70
CA HIS A 108 -7.73 29.80 -17.65
C HIS A 108 -7.99 29.13 -19.00
N VAL A 109 -8.52 29.93 -19.93
CA VAL A 109 -8.52 29.63 -21.35
C VAL A 109 -7.07 29.68 -21.83
N THR A 110 -6.55 28.55 -22.34
CA THR A 110 -5.25 28.51 -23.02
C THR A 110 -5.47 28.52 -24.54
N PRO A 111 -4.65 29.25 -25.32
CA PRO A 111 -4.74 29.23 -26.78
C PRO A 111 -4.29 27.88 -27.33
N LYS A 112 -5.03 27.36 -28.32
CA LYS A 112 -4.77 26.06 -28.95
C LYS A 112 -3.64 26.18 -29.98
N TYR A 113 -2.46 25.67 -29.64
CA TYR A 113 -1.41 25.34 -30.61
C TYR A 113 -1.84 24.06 -31.37
N VAL A 114 -2.01 24.15 -32.69
CA VAL A 114 -2.38 22.99 -33.53
C VAL A 114 -1.11 22.37 -34.14
N PRO A 115 -0.79 21.10 -33.81
CA PRO A 115 0.36 20.42 -34.39
C PRO A 115 0.08 19.99 -35.84
N THR A 116 1.11 20.00 -36.68
CA THR A 116 1.02 19.64 -38.11
C THR A 116 0.70 18.15 -38.28
N ILE A 117 -0.06 17.79 -39.33
CA ILE A 117 -0.48 16.40 -39.61
C ILE A 117 0.70 15.41 -39.58
N GLN A 118 1.87 15.79 -40.11
CA GLN A 118 3.07 14.97 -40.15
C GLN A 118 3.73 14.71 -38.78
N GLN A 119 3.41 15.49 -37.75
CA GLN A 119 3.85 15.26 -36.37
C GLN A 119 3.03 14.14 -35.69
N LEU A 120 1.78 13.97 -36.10
CA LEU A 120 0.89 12.90 -35.61
C LEU A 120 1.21 11.54 -36.26
N THR A 121 1.76 11.54 -37.46
CA THR A 121 2.03 10.31 -38.24
C THR A 121 3.37 9.64 -37.93
N ARG A 122 4.23 10.21 -37.09
CA ARG A 122 5.52 9.58 -36.74
C ARG A 122 5.35 8.59 -35.59
N ASN A 123 5.28 7.31 -35.95
CA ASN A 123 5.37 6.15 -35.07
C ASN A 123 4.37 6.16 -33.90
N ALA A 124 3.12 5.77 -34.17
CA ALA A 124 2.16 5.46 -33.12
C ALA A 124 2.78 4.43 -32.16
N ARG A 125 3.13 4.85 -30.94
CA ARG A 125 3.54 3.91 -29.89
C ARG A 125 2.37 2.98 -29.64
N GLN A 126 2.58 1.68 -29.85
CA GLN A 126 1.61 0.68 -29.44
C GLN A 126 1.34 0.86 -27.94
N PRO A 127 0.08 1.00 -27.51
CA PRO A 127 -0.22 1.21 -26.11
C PRO A 127 0.19 -0.04 -25.32
N ILE A 128 1.18 0.10 -24.44
CA ILE A 128 1.54 -0.95 -23.50
C ILE A 128 0.28 -1.27 -22.68
N ARG A 129 -0.24 -2.49 -22.80
CA ARG A 129 -1.41 -2.95 -22.05
C ARG A 129 -1.11 -2.90 -20.56
N LYS A 130 -1.58 -1.86 -19.87
CA LYS A 130 -1.41 -1.72 -18.41
C LYS A 130 -2.28 -2.76 -17.70
N ARG A 131 -1.66 -3.66 -16.94
CA ARG A 131 -2.40 -4.58 -16.06
C ARG A 131 -3.23 -3.77 -15.04
N LYS A 132 -4.50 -4.11 -14.88
CA LYS A 132 -5.38 -3.46 -13.89
C LYS A 132 -4.79 -3.67 -12.49
N LYS A 133 -4.61 -2.58 -11.74
CA LYS A 133 -4.01 -2.60 -10.39
C LYS A 133 -4.86 -3.41 -9.39
N SER A 134 -6.17 -3.48 -9.60
CA SER A 134 -7.17 -4.07 -8.72
C SER A 134 -8.12 -5.04 -9.48
N PRO A 135 -7.65 -6.24 -9.87
CA PRO A 135 -8.43 -7.16 -10.70
C PRO A 135 -9.73 -7.66 -10.05
N ALA A 136 -9.76 -7.84 -8.72
CA ALA A 136 -10.93 -8.40 -8.02
C ALA A 136 -12.14 -7.43 -7.95
N LEU A 137 -11.90 -6.14 -8.20
CA LEU A 137 -12.97 -5.13 -8.25
C LEU A 137 -13.69 -5.12 -9.61
N ARG A 138 -13.24 -5.86 -10.63
CA ARG A 138 -13.88 -5.90 -11.97
C ARG A 138 -14.19 -4.51 -12.58
N GLY A 139 -13.38 -3.49 -12.27
CA GLY A 139 -13.54 -2.13 -12.81
C GLY A 139 -14.32 -1.16 -11.93
N CYS A 140 -14.96 -1.60 -10.84
CA CYS A 140 -15.59 -0.66 -9.91
C CYS A 140 -14.54 0.03 -9.01
N PRO A 141 -14.73 1.32 -8.65
CA PRO A 141 -13.78 2.06 -7.83
C PRO A 141 -13.70 1.50 -6.40
N GLN A 142 -14.83 1.05 -5.87
CA GLN A 142 -14.98 0.50 -4.51
C GLN A 142 -15.94 -0.68 -4.56
N ARG A 143 -15.79 -1.65 -3.67
CA ARG A 143 -16.70 -2.80 -3.60
C ARG A 143 -16.93 -3.26 -2.17
N LYS A 144 -18.18 -3.58 -1.87
CA LYS A 144 -18.61 -4.15 -0.60
C LYS A 144 -18.10 -5.59 -0.47
N GLY A 145 -17.76 -5.97 0.75
CA GLY A 145 -17.39 -7.33 1.11
C GLY A 145 -17.61 -7.59 2.60
N VAL A 146 -17.49 -8.86 2.97
CA VAL A 146 -17.62 -9.33 4.35
C VAL A 146 -16.25 -9.82 4.83
N CYS A 147 -15.85 -9.42 6.02
CA CYS A 147 -14.63 -9.90 6.66
C CYS A 147 -14.76 -11.39 6.99
N ALA A 148 -13.88 -12.19 6.41
CA ALA A 148 -13.77 -13.62 6.73
C ALA A 148 -12.88 -13.84 7.96
N ARG A 149 -11.77 -13.11 8.05
CA ARG A 149 -10.91 -13.11 9.24
C ARG A 149 -10.08 -11.84 9.33
N VAL A 150 -9.82 -11.39 10.55
CA VAL A 150 -8.98 -10.22 10.81
C VAL A 150 -7.77 -10.66 11.64
N TYR A 151 -6.57 -10.35 11.17
CA TYR A 151 -5.34 -10.78 11.82
C TYR A 151 -4.20 -9.79 11.60
N VAL A 152 -3.20 -9.87 12.47
CA VAL A 152 -1.97 -9.11 12.32
C VAL A 152 -0.99 -9.95 11.52
N ARG A 153 -0.49 -9.39 10.42
CA ARG A 153 0.56 -10.01 9.60
C ARG A 153 1.89 -9.36 9.95
N LEU A 154 2.85 -10.18 10.36
CA LEU A 154 4.24 -9.78 10.48
C LEU A 154 4.84 -9.59 9.08
N VAL A 155 5.43 -8.43 8.84
CA VAL A 155 6.17 -8.18 7.60
C VAL A 155 7.63 -8.46 7.86
N TRP A 156 8.12 -9.57 7.31
CA TRP A 156 9.55 -9.82 7.17
C TRP A 156 9.97 -9.31 5.80
N ILE A 157 10.76 -8.24 5.79
CA ILE A 157 11.48 -7.88 4.57
C ILE A 157 12.73 -8.75 4.59
N ARG A 158 12.77 -9.76 3.70
CA ARG A 158 14.01 -10.51 3.47
C ARG A 158 15.07 -9.48 3.12
N SER A 159 16.11 -9.42 3.95
CA SER A 159 17.26 -8.56 3.72
C SER A 159 18.07 -9.04 2.53
#